data_AF-A0A7C2MYJ0-F1
#
_entry.id   AF-A0A7C2MYJ0-F1
#
_cell.length_a   1.000
_cell.length_b   1.000
_cell.length_c   1.000
_cell.angle_alpha   90.00
_cell.angle_beta   90.00
_cell.angle_gamma   90.00
#
_symmetry.space_group_name_H-M   'P 1'
#
loop_
_entity.id
_entity.type
_entity.pdbx_description
1 polymer ?
#
loop_
_entity_poly.entity_id
_entity_poly.type
_entity_poly.pdbx_seq_one_letter_code
_entity_poly.pdbx_strand_id
1 'polypeptide(L)'
;ELEFNAFSEMFDPRERTLHAQLNLAYGAGFDKKSAINILLNGHFIQAIHLDDPDGAQTFRTQINIPIAQLLAGRNVLSFAPTLVGQDIGGECRPIFTDNLILSIADDSRIALPPRGGFLRMPDLSLLARTALPYAKPSDGSDSALLLLGEDPATHSAALTLIGKLAQVNKATLTGLTLGRSPEALAPAKNLLIVGDPERLPNELKSEIRLFIPKLHWQDLAVGAQTTSTPLNLQNWLNNPLQSPLTVNEQFLVSAELQLNSDLGASAAAVQVQSAVTGGTLTLFSAATPQKLQASMQTLISFDTWGALNGNGMLWGEDGEPLAISFPAHHQFIGEIPSTTRVSLMLTERPVLLIGIALGIILLTSVVTWLVLRRRARRMKLD
;
A
#
# COMPACT_ATOMS: atom_id res chain seq x y z
N GLU A 1 -2.95 6.44 -23.71
CA GLU A 1 -3.11 6.07 -22.29
C GLU A 1 -2.17 6.93 -21.45
N LEU A 2 -2.52 7.21 -20.20
CA LEU A 2 -1.69 7.94 -19.24
C LEU A 2 -1.39 7.03 -18.06
N GLU A 3 -0.11 6.86 -17.74
CA GLU A 3 0.33 6.03 -16.62
C GLU A 3 0.79 6.89 -15.45
N PHE A 4 0.41 6.49 -14.23
CA PHE A 4 0.83 7.17 -13.02
C PHE A 4 0.91 6.19 -11.84
N ASN A 5 1.78 6.49 -10.88
CA ASN A 5 1.86 5.75 -9.62
C ASN A 5 1.00 6.46 -8.57
N ALA A 6 0.13 5.72 -7.90
CA ALA A 6 -0.69 6.19 -6.80
C ALA A 6 -0.78 5.14 -5.69
N PHE A 7 -0.95 5.61 -4.46
CA PHE A 7 -1.12 4.77 -3.28
C PHE A 7 -2.31 5.29 -2.49
N SER A 8 -3.08 4.42 -1.86
CA SER A 8 -4.23 4.82 -1.02
C SER A 8 -3.85 5.86 0.03
N GLU A 9 -2.63 5.77 0.54
CA GLU A 9 -2.07 6.58 1.62
C GLU A 9 -1.52 7.93 1.15
N MET A 10 -1.45 8.18 -0.16
CA MET A 10 -1.20 9.52 -0.71
C MET A 10 -2.40 10.45 -0.51
N PHE A 11 -3.60 9.89 -0.38
CA PHE A 11 -4.84 10.63 -0.32
C PHE A 11 -5.31 10.78 1.13
N ASP A 12 -6.04 11.86 1.42
CA ASP A 12 -6.74 11.96 2.71
C ASP A 12 -7.78 10.83 2.78
N PRO A 13 -7.89 10.06 3.89
CA PRO A 13 -8.94 9.05 4.04
C PRO A 13 -10.37 9.56 3.82
N ARG A 14 -10.59 10.89 3.89
CA ARG A 14 -11.87 11.55 3.60
C ARG A 14 -12.09 11.83 2.11
N GLU A 15 -11.02 11.89 1.33
CA GLU A 15 -11.05 12.14 -0.10
C GLU A 15 -11.53 10.89 -0.83
N ARG A 16 -12.50 11.05 -1.74
CA ARG A 16 -13.10 9.93 -2.49
C ARG A 16 -12.66 9.88 -3.94
N THR A 17 -12.25 11.02 -4.49
CA THR A 17 -11.96 11.20 -5.90
C THR A 17 -10.70 12.02 -6.11
N LEU A 18 -9.86 11.56 -7.02
CA LEU A 18 -8.72 12.30 -7.56
C LEU A 18 -9.17 13.09 -8.79
N HIS A 19 -8.78 14.36 -8.89
CA HIS A 19 -9.13 15.21 -10.02
C HIS A 19 -8.08 15.17 -11.12
N ALA A 20 -8.52 14.93 -12.35
CA ALA A 20 -7.75 15.16 -13.57
C ALA A 20 -8.40 16.23 -14.44
N GLN A 21 -7.58 16.98 -15.16
CA GLN A 21 -7.98 18.07 -16.04
C GLN A 21 -7.55 17.74 -17.47
N LEU A 22 -8.53 17.66 -18.37
CA LEU A 22 -8.26 17.51 -19.80
C LEU A 22 -8.51 18.81 -20.56
N ASN A 23 -7.58 19.09 -21.46
CA ASN A 23 -7.75 20.03 -22.56
C ASN A 23 -7.90 19.22 -23.84
N LEU A 24 -9.04 19.37 -24.51
CA LEU A 24 -9.38 18.58 -25.69
C LEU A 24 -9.92 19.46 -26.81
N ALA A 25 -9.67 19.04 -28.04
CA ALA A 25 -10.18 19.67 -29.25
C ALA A 25 -10.73 18.59 -30.18
N TYR A 26 -11.92 18.81 -30.74
CA TYR A 26 -12.53 17.90 -31.71
C TYR A 26 -13.13 18.67 -32.90
N GLY A 27 -13.09 18.04 -34.08
CA GLY A 27 -13.62 18.62 -35.31
C GLY A 27 -15.15 18.62 -35.40
N ALA A 28 -15.69 19.06 -36.53
CA ALA A 28 -17.13 19.11 -36.78
C ALA A 28 -17.70 17.76 -37.25
N GLY A 29 -19.03 17.62 -37.19
CA GLY A 29 -19.77 16.50 -37.78
C GLY A 29 -19.96 15.28 -36.87
N PHE A 30 -19.71 15.41 -35.56
CA PHE A 30 -19.97 14.36 -34.59
C PHE A 30 -21.48 14.21 -34.33
N ASP A 31 -21.96 12.96 -34.30
CA ASP A 31 -23.30 12.59 -33.82
C ASP A 31 -23.33 12.61 -32.29
N LYS A 32 -24.53 12.80 -31.73
CA LYS A 32 -24.80 12.77 -30.28
C LYS A 32 -24.37 11.48 -29.57
N LYS A 33 -24.13 10.38 -30.30
CA LYS A 33 -23.59 9.12 -29.76
C LYS A 33 -22.08 9.14 -29.60
N SER A 34 -21.40 10.18 -30.06
CA SER A 34 -19.95 10.29 -29.95
C SER A 34 -19.53 10.66 -28.54
N ALA A 35 -18.53 9.95 -28.03
CA ALA A 35 -18.01 10.17 -26.70
C ALA A 35 -16.57 9.67 -26.56
N ILE A 36 -15.86 10.24 -25.60
CA ILE A 36 -14.60 9.70 -25.09
C ILE A 36 -14.92 8.90 -23.84
N ASN A 37 -14.76 7.58 -23.90
CA ASN A 37 -14.86 6.73 -22.73
C ASN A 37 -13.54 6.77 -21.97
N ILE A 38 -13.61 7.01 -20.67
CA ILE A 38 -12.46 7.09 -19.79
C ILE A 38 -12.46 5.83 -18.93
N LEU A 39 -11.36 5.10 -18.99
CA LEU A 39 -11.20 3.85 -18.26
C LEU A 39 -10.03 3.95 -17.29
N LEU A 40 -10.23 3.52 -16.06
CA LEU A 40 -9.17 3.33 -15.07
C LEU A 40 -8.88 1.84 -14.95
N ASN A 41 -7.64 1.43 -15.23
CA ASN A 41 -7.21 0.03 -15.14
C ASN A 41 -8.13 -0.93 -15.93
N GLY A 42 -8.66 -0.48 -17.08
CA GLY A 42 -9.60 -1.24 -17.92
C GLY A 42 -11.08 -1.15 -17.51
N HIS A 43 -11.40 -0.50 -16.39
CA HIS A 43 -12.78 -0.30 -15.94
C HIS A 43 -13.29 1.08 -16.34
N PHE A 44 -14.47 1.14 -16.94
CA PHE A 44 -15.13 2.40 -17.29
C PHE A 44 -15.45 3.24 -16.04
N ILE A 45 -15.05 4.51 -16.03
CA ILE A 45 -15.33 5.44 -14.92
C ILE A 45 -16.25 6.60 -15.33
N GLN A 46 -16.04 7.16 -16.52
CA GLN A 46 -16.73 8.37 -16.98
C GLN A 46 -16.70 8.43 -18.51
N ALA A 47 -17.69 9.10 -19.12
CA ALA A 47 -17.68 9.47 -20.53
C ALA A 47 -17.78 10.99 -20.68
N ILE A 48 -17.08 11.54 -21.68
CA ILE A 48 -17.22 12.93 -22.13
C ILE A 48 -17.90 12.90 -23.49
N HIS A 49 -19.09 13.50 -23.61
CA HIS A 49 -19.77 13.60 -24.91
C HIS A 49 -19.06 14.59 -25.84
N LEU A 50 -19.10 14.27 -27.13
CA LEU A 50 -18.61 15.12 -28.23
C LEU A 50 -19.83 15.56 -29.04
N ASP A 51 -20.62 16.46 -28.47
CA ASP A 51 -21.97 16.80 -28.93
C ASP A 51 -22.08 18.11 -29.73
N ASP A 52 -21.00 18.88 -29.84
CA ASP A 52 -20.99 20.09 -30.65
C ASP A 52 -20.86 19.73 -32.16
N PRO A 53 -21.90 19.98 -32.97
CA PRO A 53 -21.88 19.66 -34.40
C PRO A 53 -20.84 20.47 -35.18
N ASP A 54 -20.48 21.67 -34.71
CA ASP A 54 -19.51 22.56 -35.37
C ASP A 54 -18.07 22.27 -34.89
N GLY A 55 -17.90 21.33 -33.96
CA GLY A 55 -16.65 21.03 -33.28
C GLY A 55 -16.36 22.02 -32.16
N ALA A 56 -15.57 21.60 -31.18
CA ALA A 56 -15.26 22.45 -30.04
C ALA A 56 -13.84 22.26 -29.50
N GLN A 57 -13.38 23.29 -28.80
CA GLN A 57 -12.21 23.23 -27.94
C GLN A 57 -12.67 23.43 -26.49
N THR A 58 -12.43 22.42 -25.66
CA THR A 58 -12.81 22.45 -24.24
C THR A 58 -11.56 22.43 -23.38
N PHE A 59 -11.46 23.41 -22.48
CA PHE A 59 -10.34 23.55 -21.56
C PHE A 59 -10.76 23.17 -20.15
N ARG A 60 -9.85 22.53 -19.40
CA ARG A 60 -9.98 22.18 -17.97
C ARG A 60 -11.20 21.31 -17.65
N THR A 61 -11.56 20.43 -18.57
CA THR A 61 -12.62 19.42 -18.37
C THR A 61 -12.23 18.54 -17.18
N GLN A 62 -13.03 18.55 -16.13
CA GLN A 62 -12.74 17.79 -14.91
C GLN A 62 -13.16 16.33 -15.06
N ILE A 63 -12.25 15.43 -14.71
CA ILE A 63 -12.52 14.00 -14.55
C ILE A 63 -12.35 13.67 -13.08
N ASN A 64 -13.35 12.97 -12.53
CA ASN A 64 -13.31 12.50 -11.16
C ASN A 64 -12.94 11.01 -11.15
N ILE A 65 -11.72 10.71 -10.73
CA ILE A 65 -11.17 9.35 -10.68
C ILE A 65 -11.44 8.77 -9.29
N PRO A 66 -12.22 7.67 -9.15
CA PRO A 66 -12.51 7.08 -7.85
C PRO A 66 -11.25 6.49 -7.20
N ILE A 67 -10.85 7.01 -6.03
CA ILE A 67 -9.63 6.57 -5.33
C ILE A 67 -9.71 5.08 -4.96
N ALA A 68 -10.90 4.59 -4.61
CA ALA A 68 -11.14 3.20 -4.23
C ALA A 68 -10.86 2.18 -5.35
N GLN A 69 -10.76 2.61 -6.62
CA GLN A 69 -10.43 1.75 -7.76
C GLN A 69 -8.95 1.83 -8.16
N LEU A 70 -8.15 2.65 -7.46
CA LEU A 70 -6.72 2.70 -7.68
C LEU A 70 -6.05 1.44 -7.13
N LEU A 71 -5.14 0.89 -7.92
CA LEU A 71 -4.21 -0.13 -7.48
C LEU A 71 -3.09 0.55 -6.68
N ALA A 72 -2.57 -0.13 -5.66
CA ALA A 72 -1.34 0.29 -5.01
C ALA A 72 -0.18 0.21 -6.03
N GLY A 73 0.32 1.37 -6.44
CA GLY A 73 1.34 1.52 -7.46
C GLY A 73 0.81 1.98 -8.81
N ARG A 74 1.17 1.26 -9.87
CA ARG A 74 0.92 1.68 -11.25
C ARG A 74 -0.57 1.60 -11.58
N ASN A 75 -1.09 2.71 -12.07
CA ASN A 75 -2.44 2.86 -12.59
C ASN A 75 -2.39 3.38 -14.03
N VAL A 76 -3.35 2.95 -14.85
CA VAL A 76 -3.44 3.35 -16.27
C VAL A 76 -4.80 3.99 -16.52
N LEU A 77 -4.78 5.25 -16.96
CA LEU A 77 -5.95 5.98 -17.43
C LEU A 77 -6.00 5.93 -18.96
N SER A 78 -7.01 5.26 -19.50
CA SER A 78 -7.20 5.05 -20.93
C SER A 78 -8.31 5.94 -21.47
N PHE A 79 -8.09 6.49 -22.66
CA PHE A 79 -9.05 7.32 -23.37
C PHE A 79 -9.47 6.57 -24.64
N ALA A 80 -10.70 6.05 -24.65
CA ALA A 80 -11.24 5.23 -25.72
C ALA A 80 -12.34 6.02 -26.46
N PRO A 81 -12.00 6.72 -27.56
CA PRO A 81 -12.97 7.48 -28.34
C PRO A 81 -13.91 6.54 -29.11
N THR A 82 -15.20 6.84 -29.05
CA THR A 82 -16.24 6.28 -29.93
C THR A 82 -16.72 7.42 -30.80
N LEU A 83 -16.30 7.44 -32.07
CA LEU A 83 -16.59 8.54 -32.99
C LEU A 83 -17.61 8.09 -34.02
N VAL A 84 -18.76 8.75 -34.01
CA VAL A 84 -19.87 8.48 -34.94
C VAL A 84 -20.15 9.78 -35.67
N GLY A 85 -20.09 9.77 -37.00
CA GLY A 85 -20.48 10.94 -37.79
C GLY A 85 -22.00 11.09 -37.85
N GLN A 86 -22.49 12.33 -37.99
CA GLN A 86 -23.92 12.57 -38.26
C GLN A 86 -24.35 11.95 -39.59
N ASP A 87 -23.47 12.02 -40.59
CA ASP A 87 -23.65 11.39 -41.89
C ASP A 87 -23.26 9.91 -41.81
N ILE A 88 -24.12 9.08 -41.23
CA ILE A 88 -23.96 7.61 -41.21
C ILE A 88 -24.16 6.94 -42.59
N GLY A 89 -24.32 7.73 -43.65
CA GLY A 89 -24.58 7.24 -45.01
C GLY A 89 -25.95 6.57 -45.15
N GLY A 90 -26.27 6.19 -46.39
CA GLY A 90 -27.47 5.47 -46.80
C GLY A 90 -27.22 4.83 -48.16
N GLU A 91 -28.22 4.17 -48.77
CA GLU A 91 -28.05 3.65 -50.13
C GLU A 91 -27.62 4.79 -51.07
N CYS A 92 -26.39 4.68 -51.59
CA CYS A 92 -25.74 5.63 -52.49
C CYS A 92 -25.43 7.03 -51.91
N ARG A 93 -25.26 7.19 -50.58
CA ARG A 93 -24.74 8.44 -49.99
C ARG A 93 -23.31 8.29 -49.47
N PRO A 94 -22.39 9.23 -49.80
CA PRO A 94 -21.04 9.21 -49.26
C PRO A 94 -21.05 9.47 -47.75
N ILE A 95 -20.13 8.82 -47.03
CA ILE A 95 -19.85 9.04 -45.62
C ILE A 95 -18.60 9.89 -45.55
N PHE A 96 -18.67 11.02 -44.84
CA PHE A 96 -17.54 11.92 -44.64
C PHE A 96 -17.03 11.79 -43.20
N THR A 97 -15.84 11.21 -43.03
CA THR A 97 -15.20 11.05 -41.72
C THR A 97 -13.97 11.94 -41.53
N ASP A 98 -13.63 12.75 -42.54
CA ASP A 98 -12.38 13.52 -42.59
C ASP A 98 -12.25 14.52 -41.42
N ASN A 99 -13.38 14.99 -40.88
CA ASN A 99 -13.43 15.93 -39.76
C ASN A 99 -13.68 15.26 -38.40
N LEU A 100 -13.83 13.93 -38.34
CA LEU A 100 -13.99 13.16 -37.09
C LEU A 100 -12.64 12.96 -36.39
N ILE A 101 -11.99 14.08 -36.09
CA ILE A 101 -10.68 14.14 -35.44
C ILE A 101 -10.87 14.57 -34.00
N LEU A 102 -10.16 13.91 -33.10
CA LEU A 102 -10.06 14.26 -31.68
C LEU A 102 -8.59 14.38 -31.31
N SER A 103 -8.26 15.43 -30.55
CA SER A 103 -6.96 15.66 -29.95
C SER A 103 -7.11 15.92 -28.46
N ILE A 104 -6.18 15.38 -27.67
CA ILE A 104 -6.01 15.67 -26.25
C ILE A 104 -4.67 16.38 -26.12
N ALA A 105 -4.66 17.58 -25.55
CA ALA A 105 -3.45 18.37 -25.43
C ALA A 105 -2.51 17.80 -24.35
N ASP A 106 -1.21 17.99 -24.55
CA ASP A 106 -0.11 17.55 -23.68
C ASP A 106 -0.08 18.29 -22.33
N ASP A 107 -0.72 19.46 -22.25
CA ASP A 107 -0.87 20.25 -21.03
C ASP A 107 -2.05 19.82 -20.15
N SER A 108 -2.73 18.71 -20.50
CA SER A 108 -3.67 18.00 -19.63
C SER A 108 -2.94 17.42 -18.41
N ARG A 109 -3.55 17.48 -17.21
CA ARG A 109 -2.85 17.19 -15.95
C ARG A 109 -3.68 16.33 -15.02
N ILE A 110 -3.00 15.46 -14.28
CA ILE A 110 -3.56 14.79 -13.10
C ILE A 110 -2.98 15.45 -11.85
N ALA A 111 -3.85 15.91 -10.94
CA ALA A 111 -3.42 16.63 -9.75
C ALA A 111 -3.17 15.63 -8.61
N LEU A 112 -1.97 15.04 -8.56
CA LEU A 112 -1.57 14.23 -7.41
C LEU A 112 -1.25 15.13 -6.21
N PRO A 113 -1.64 14.74 -4.99
CA PRO A 113 -1.37 15.54 -3.80
C PRO A 113 0.15 15.79 -3.64
N PRO A 114 0.58 17.05 -3.40
CA PRO A 114 1.99 17.45 -3.42
C PRO A 114 2.79 16.98 -2.20
N ARG A 115 2.18 16.25 -1.27
CA ARG A 115 2.82 15.78 -0.04
C ARG A 115 2.96 14.27 -0.13
N GLY A 116 4.21 13.81 -0.02
CA GLY A 116 4.54 12.40 0.03
C GLY A 116 3.63 11.70 1.03
N GLY A 117 2.79 10.81 0.51
CA GLY A 117 1.93 9.96 1.32
C GLY A 117 2.74 9.28 2.41
N PHE A 118 2.05 8.93 3.48
CA PHE A 118 2.66 8.06 4.48
C PHE A 118 2.68 6.64 3.93
N LEU A 119 3.74 5.89 4.15
CA LEU A 119 3.78 4.48 3.79
C LEU A 119 3.51 3.67 5.04
N ARG A 120 2.56 2.74 4.95
CA ARG A 120 2.32 1.75 5.99
C ARG A 120 3.37 0.66 5.85
N MET A 121 4.29 0.60 6.80
CA MET A 121 5.41 -0.33 6.82
C MET A 121 5.34 -1.21 8.07
N PRO A 122 5.92 -2.42 8.04
CA PRO A 122 6.47 -3.13 6.87
C PRO A 122 5.37 -3.75 5.98
N ASP A 123 5.60 -3.77 4.66
CA ASP A 123 4.75 -4.41 3.65
C ASP A 123 5.56 -4.80 2.39
N LEU A 124 5.84 -6.10 2.21
CA LEU A 124 6.54 -6.66 1.06
C LEU A 124 5.71 -6.59 -0.23
N SER A 125 4.37 -6.49 -0.14
CA SER A 125 3.53 -6.32 -1.32
C SER A 125 3.72 -4.93 -1.94
N LEU A 126 3.98 -3.93 -1.09
CA LEU A 126 4.34 -2.58 -1.52
C LEU A 126 5.67 -2.58 -2.28
N LEU A 127 6.68 -3.28 -1.77
CA LEU A 127 7.96 -3.49 -2.44
C LEU A 127 7.77 -4.15 -3.80
N ALA A 128 7.00 -5.23 -3.86
CA ALA A 128 6.79 -6.01 -5.08
C ALA A 128 6.09 -5.20 -6.18
N ARG A 129 5.10 -4.38 -5.81
CA ARG A 129 4.32 -3.61 -6.78
C ARG A 129 5.02 -2.33 -7.23
N THR A 130 5.89 -1.74 -6.40
CA THR A 130 6.35 -0.36 -6.61
C THR A 130 7.82 -0.06 -6.32
N ALA A 131 8.57 -1.04 -5.82
CA ALA A 131 9.94 -0.84 -5.32
C ALA A 131 10.05 0.16 -4.15
N LEU A 132 8.94 0.58 -3.54
CA LEU A 132 8.95 1.40 -2.32
C LEU A 132 9.33 0.56 -1.08
N PRO A 133 9.94 1.18 -0.04
CA PRO A 133 10.33 2.59 0.03
C PRO A 133 11.65 2.90 -0.70
N TYR A 134 12.29 1.90 -1.31
CA TYR A 134 13.65 2.02 -1.85
C TYR A 134 13.75 2.94 -3.06
N ALA A 135 12.70 2.99 -3.88
CA ALA A 135 12.57 3.87 -5.03
C ALA A 135 11.69 5.10 -4.74
N LYS A 136 11.64 5.56 -3.48
CA LYS A 136 10.88 6.78 -3.14
C LYS A 136 11.40 7.98 -3.93
N PRO A 137 12.71 8.31 -3.91
CA PRO A 137 13.36 8.95 -5.05
C PRO A 137 13.43 7.96 -6.21
N SER A 138 13.09 8.38 -7.43
CA SER A 138 13.08 7.50 -8.60
C SER A 138 14.47 6.91 -8.92
N ASP A 139 15.54 7.57 -8.49
CA ASP A 139 16.92 7.12 -8.63
C ASP A 139 17.43 6.27 -7.45
N GLY A 140 16.65 6.11 -6.38
CA GLY A 140 17.01 5.33 -5.20
C GLY A 140 18.01 6.01 -4.25
N SER A 141 18.23 7.33 -4.37
CA SER A 141 19.25 8.09 -3.61
C SER A 141 19.12 8.08 -2.08
N ASP A 142 17.95 7.75 -1.52
CA ASP A 142 17.72 7.63 -0.06
C ASP A 142 17.87 6.17 0.45
N SER A 143 18.44 5.30 -0.38
CA SER A 143 18.51 3.86 -0.15
C SER A 143 19.91 3.30 -0.39
N ALA A 144 20.20 2.18 0.30
CA ALA A 144 21.44 1.46 0.11
C ALA A 144 21.23 -0.05 -0.04
N LEU A 145 22.17 -0.70 -0.74
CA LEU A 145 22.34 -2.14 -0.77
C LEU A 145 23.52 -2.53 0.13
N LEU A 146 23.25 -3.39 1.11
CA LEU A 146 24.23 -4.04 1.97
C LEU A 146 24.43 -5.48 1.53
N LEU A 147 25.66 -5.82 1.14
CA LEU A 147 26.05 -7.20 0.83
C LEU A 147 26.70 -7.87 2.03
N LEU A 148 26.22 -9.05 2.40
CA LEU A 148 26.79 -9.84 3.50
C LEU A 148 27.83 -10.88 3.02
N GLY A 149 28.20 -10.87 1.74
CA GLY A 149 29.17 -11.80 1.16
C GLY A 149 29.88 -11.22 -0.06
N GLU A 150 31.13 -11.66 -0.27
CA GLU A 150 31.94 -11.26 -1.43
C GLU A 150 31.94 -12.31 -2.56
N ASP A 151 31.22 -13.41 -2.37
CA ASP A 151 31.16 -14.46 -3.37
C ASP A 151 30.35 -14.02 -4.61
N PRO A 152 30.64 -14.56 -5.80
CA PRO A 152 29.92 -14.20 -7.02
C PRO A 152 28.41 -14.50 -6.97
N ALA A 153 27.97 -15.47 -6.18
CA ALA A 153 26.57 -15.87 -6.10
C ALA A 153 25.74 -14.81 -5.34
N THR A 154 26.27 -14.28 -4.23
CA THR A 154 25.68 -13.15 -3.50
C THR A 154 25.58 -11.89 -4.38
N HIS A 155 26.64 -11.57 -5.14
CA HIS A 155 26.60 -10.46 -6.10
C HIS A 155 25.55 -10.67 -7.19
N SER A 156 25.46 -11.89 -7.75
CA SER A 156 24.46 -12.22 -8.76
C SER A 156 23.04 -12.08 -8.20
N ALA A 157 22.78 -12.52 -6.97
CA ALA A 157 21.49 -12.37 -6.31
C ALA A 157 21.14 -10.88 -6.14
N ALA A 158 22.08 -10.08 -5.64
CA ALA A 158 21.87 -8.66 -5.41
C ALA A 158 21.61 -7.87 -6.70
N LEU A 159 22.36 -8.15 -7.77
CA LEU A 159 22.14 -7.55 -9.09
C LEU A 159 20.79 -7.96 -9.68
N THR A 160 20.37 -9.22 -9.48
CA THR A 160 19.06 -9.72 -9.89
C THR A 160 17.94 -8.95 -9.19
N LEU A 161 18.06 -8.76 -7.87
CA LEU A 161 17.12 -7.96 -7.08
C LEU A 161 17.05 -6.51 -7.56
N ILE A 162 18.20 -5.83 -7.71
CA ILE A 162 18.23 -4.44 -8.19
C ILE A 162 17.63 -4.33 -9.59
N GLY A 163 17.95 -5.27 -10.50
CA GLY A 163 17.38 -5.30 -11.84
C GLY A 163 15.86 -5.44 -11.81
N LYS A 164 15.33 -6.30 -10.93
CA LYS A 164 13.89 -6.44 -10.72
C LYS A 164 13.26 -5.17 -10.14
N LEU A 165 13.89 -4.55 -9.15
CA LEU A 165 13.39 -3.30 -8.57
C LEU A 165 13.40 -2.16 -9.59
N ALA A 166 14.44 -2.04 -10.42
CA ALA A 166 14.49 -1.07 -11.51
C ALA A 166 13.41 -1.35 -12.57
N GLN A 167 13.14 -2.62 -12.88
CA GLN A 167 12.03 -3.01 -13.77
C GLN A 167 10.67 -2.58 -13.20
N VAL A 168 10.42 -2.83 -11.91
CA VAL A 168 9.18 -2.45 -11.23
C VAL A 168 9.04 -0.92 -11.15
N ASN A 169 10.12 -0.22 -10.81
CA ASN A 169 10.19 1.24 -10.72
C ASN A 169 10.12 1.95 -12.09
N LYS A 170 10.44 1.25 -13.19
CA LYS A 170 10.63 1.81 -14.55
C LYS A 170 11.69 2.93 -14.64
N ALA A 171 12.59 2.99 -13.66
CA ALA A 171 13.73 3.90 -13.66
C ALA A 171 14.95 3.21 -13.03
N THR A 172 16.13 3.61 -13.49
CA THR A 172 17.41 3.08 -13.00
C THR A 172 17.71 3.62 -11.60
N LEU A 173 18.07 2.73 -10.67
CA LEU A 173 18.41 3.07 -9.29
C LEU A 173 19.88 3.55 -9.17
N THR A 174 20.25 4.59 -9.92
CA THR A 174 21.63 5.11 -10.02
C THR A 174 22.15 5.78 -8.76
N GLY A 175 21.26 6.23 -7.88
CA GLY A 175 21.58 6.82 -6.58
C GLY A 175 21.74 5.79 -5.45
N LEU A 176 21.50 4.51 -5.72
CA LEU A 176 21.62 3.46 -4.70
C LEU A 176 23.08 3.32 -4.24
N THR A 177 23.31 3.48 -2.95
CA THR A 177 24.65 3.32 -2.38
C THR A 177 24.93 1.84 -2.09
N LEU A 178 26.12 1.36 -2.44
CA LEU A 178 26.54 -0.02 -2.16
C LEU A 178 27.51 -0.03 -0.98
N GLY A 179 27.24 -0.87 0.02
CA GLY A 179 28.07 -0.98 1.21
C GLY A 179 28.24 -2.42 1.67
N ARG A 180 29.20 -2.59 2.58
CA ARG A 180 29.54 -3.87 3.22
C ARG A 180 29.37 -3.83 4.74
N SER A 181 29.20 -2.63 5.30
CA SER A 181 28.84 -2.42 6.70
C SER A 181 27.76 -1.34 6.79
N PRO A 182 26.91 -1.37 7.84
CA PRO A 182 25.86 -0.36 8.04
C PRO A 182 26.44 1.05 8.23
N GLU A 183 27.60 1.17 8.87
CA GLU A 183 28.26 2.45 9.14
C GLU A 183 28.72 3.14 7.85
N ALA A 184 29.16 2.35 6.85
CA ALA A 184 29.56 2.85 5.55
C ALA A 184 28.38 3.38 4.72
N LEU A 185 27.15 3.17 5.18
CA LEU A 185 25.90 3.51 4.47
C LEU A 185 25.18 4.73 5.06
N ALA A 186 25.74 5.41 6.06
CA ALA A 186 25.16 6.63 6.64
C ALA A 186 25.34 7.81 5.65
N PRO A 187 24.36 8.02 4.75
CA PRO A 187 23.09 8.63 5.18
C PRO A 187 21.82 7.90 4.71
N ALA A 188 21.92 6.72 4.09
CA ALA A 188 20.77 5.99 3.59
C ALA A 188 19.84 5.55 4.72
N LYS A 189 18.56 5.89 4.60
CA LYS A 189 17.55 5.52 5.59
C LYS A 189 17.06 4.10 5.38
N ASN A 190 16.87 3.71 4.12
CA ASN A 190 16.33 2.40 3.77
C ASN A 190 17.46 1.48 3.30
N LEU A 191 17.56 0.28 3.90
CA LEU A 191 18.58 -0.70 3.54
C LEU A 191 17.94 -1.94 2.91
N LEU A 192 18.44 -2.33 1.73
CA LEU A 192 18.27 -3.65 1.13
C LEU A 192 19.47 -4.49 1.54
N ILE A 193 19.25 -5.65 2.15
CA ILE A 193 20.31 -6.51 2.64
C ILE A 193 20.22 -7.83 1.89
N VAL A 194 21.34 -8.28 1.31
CA VAL A 194 21.39 -9.53 0.55
C VAL A 194 22.56 -10.37 1.05
N GLY A 195 22.27 -11.59 1.50
CA GLY A 195 23.30 -12.56 1.89
C GLY A 195 22.91 -13.43 3.08
N ASP A 196 23.90 -14.16 3.58
CA ASP A 196 23.79 -15.09 4.70
C ASP A 196 23.44 -14.35 6.01
N PRO A 197 22.40 -14.77 6.75
CA PRO A 197 21.95 -14.04 7.93
C PRO A 197 22.92 -14.17 9.11
N GLU A 198 23.80 -15.19 9.11
CA GLU A 198 24.83 -15.36 10.14
C GLU A 198 25.91 -14.27 10.07
N ARG A 199 26.13 -13.67 8.90
CA ARG A 199 27.11 -12.60 8.67
C ARG A 199 26.56 -11.20 8.94
N LEU A 200 25.29 -11.09 9.30
CA LEU A 200 24.66 -9.82 9.63
C LEU A 200 25.33 -9.17 10.87
N PRO A 201 25.57 -7.86 10.89
CA PRO A 201 26.08 -7.15 12.07
C PRO A 201 25.17 -7.31 13.29
N ASN A 202 25.72 -7.26 14.51
CA ASN A 202 24.96 -7.56 15.73
C ASN A 202 23.82 -6.55 16.00
N GLU A 203 24.01 -5.31 15.58
CA GLU A 203 23.06 -4.21 15.69
C GLU A 203 21.82 -4.48 14.84
N LEU A 204 22.01 -4.90 13.59
CA LEU A 204 20.92 -5.28 12.69
C LEU A 204 20.34 -6.65 13.04
N LYS A 205 21.18 -7.57 13.54
CA LYS A 205 20.72 -8.86 14.04
C LYS A 205 19.69 -8.69 15.13
N SER A 206 19.79 -7.74 16.06
CA SER A 206 18.77 -7.61 17.13
C SER A 206 17.41 -7.14 16.60
N GLU A 207 17.40 -6.20 15.65
CA GLU A 207 16.19 -5.70 14.99
C GLU A 207 15.53 -6.77 14.11
N ILE A 208 16.36 -7.51 13.37
CA ILE A 208 15.90 -8.61 12.53
C ILE A 208 15.62 -9.85 13.38
N ARG A 209 16.22 -10.05 14.56
CA ARG A 209 15.96 -11.16 15.51
C ARG A 209 14.61 -11.07 16.22
N LEU A 210 13.98 -9.89 16.21
CA LEU A 210 12.55 -9.80 16.48
C LEU A 210 11.71 -10.58 15.45
N PHE A 211 12.33 -11.00 14.33
CA PHE A 211 11.78 -11.86 13.30
C PHE A 211 12.61 -13.15 13.03
N ILE A 212 13.91 -13.15 13.31
CA ILE A 212 14.79 -14.33 13.34
C ILE A 212 15.01 -14.67 14.81
N PRO A 213 14.03 -15.26 15.51
CA PRO A 213 14.33 -15.85 16.81
C PRO A 213 15.45 -16.89 16.59
N LYS A 214 16.21 -17.25 17.62
CA LYS A 214 16.81 -18.61 17.66
C LYS A 214 15.72 -19.55 17.14
N LEU A 215 15.89 -20.23 15.99
CA LEU A 215 14.83 -20.95 15.26
C LEU A 215 13.80 -21.62 16.19
N HIS A 216 12.86 -20.81 16.62
CA HIS A 216 11.67 -21.09 17.38
C HIS A 216 10.72 -20.33 16.52
N TRP A 217 10.33 -21.00 15.43
CA TRP A 217 9.22 -20.58 14.59
C TRP A 217 8.11 -20.19 15.54
N GLN A 218 7.94 -18.87 15.72
CA GLN A 218 6.92 -18.32 16.58
C GLN A 218 5.60 -18.83 16.01
N ASP A 219 4.95 -19.66 16.83
CA ASP A 219 3.51 -19.86 16.88
C ASP A 219 2.85 -19.94 15.49
N LEU A 220 3.07 -21.08 14.84
CA LEU A 220 2.23 -21.48 13.71
C LEU A 220 0.78 -21.42 14.18
N ALA A 221 0.00 -20.54 13.56
CA ALA A 221 -1.44 -20.45 13.70
C ALA A 221 -2.09 -21.72 13.14
N VAL A 222 -2.07 -22.82 13.89
CA VAL A 222 -2.72 -24.07 13.50
C VAL A 222 -4.22 -23.94 13.78
N GLY A 223 -4.86 -23.07 13.02
CA GLY A 223 -6.29 -22.75 13.14
C GLY A 223 -6.61 -21.64 14.13
N ALA A 224 -7.74 -20.97 13.89
CA ALA A 224 -8.35 -20.03 14.81
C ALA A 224 -9.31 -20.82 15.73
N GLN A 225 -9.03 -20.88 17.03
CA GLN A 225 -10.08 -21.27 17.98
C GLN A 225 -10.99 -20.07 18.21
N THR A 226 -12.25 -20.17 17.79
CA THR A 226 -13.30 -19.23 18.19
C THR A 226 -13.81 -19.64 19.56
N THR A 227 -13.20 -19.13 20.64
CA THR A 227 -13.79 -19.24 21.98
C THR A 227 -14.88 -18.20 22.12
N SER A 228 -16.12 -18.59 21.85
CA SER A 228 -17.28 -17.80 22.26
C SER A 228 -17.42 -17.92 23.78
N THR A 229 -16.89 -16.96 24.53
CA THR A 229 -17.14 -16.85 25.97
C THR A 229 -18.59 -16.40 26.18
N PRO A 230 -19.44 -17.22 26.83
CA PRO A 230 -20.81 -16.80 27.11
C PRO A 230 -20.80 -15.61 28.07
N LEU A 231 -21.72 -14.66 27.83
CA LEU A 231 -21.95 -13.47 28.64
C LEU A 231 -21.97 -13.82 30.14
N ASN A 232 -20.94 -13.37 30.87
CA ASN A 232 -20.88 -13.54 32.32
C ASN A 232 -20.83 -12.17 33.02
N LEU A 233 -22.00 -11.72 33.47
CA LEU A 233 -22.24 -10.43 34.14
C LEU A 233 -21.39 -10.23 35.41
N GLN A 234 -20.97 -11.31 36.08
CA GLN A 234 -20.12 -11.22 37.28
C GLN A 234 -18.69 -10.77 36.96
N ASN A 235 -18.13 -11.18 35.83
CA ASN A 235 -16.77 -10.79 35.43
C ASN A 235 -16.72 -9.33 34.95
N TRP A 236 -17.78 -8.84 34.29
CA TRP A 236 -17.89 -7.44 33.90
C TRP A 236 -17.99 -6.50 35.10
N LEU A 237 -18.70 -6.88 36.16
CA LEU A 237 -18.76 -6.09 37.41
C LEU A 237 -17.37 -5.88 38.03
N ASN A 238 -16.48 -6.86 37.89
CA ASN A 238 -15.14 -6.84 38.46
C ASN A 238 -14.12 -6.11 37.57
N ASN A 239 -14.37 -5.98 36.26
CA ASN A 239 -13.52 -5.25 35.32
C ASN A 239 -14.35 -4.49 34.26
N PRO A 240 -14.89 -3.31 34.59
CA PRO A 240 -15.82 -2.57 33.72
C PRO A 240 -15.17 -1.97 32.47
N LEU A 241 -13.84 -2.05 32.34
CA LEU A 241 -13.09 -1.61 31.16
C LEU A 241 -12.99 -2.69 30.05
N GLN A 242 -13.37 -3.93 30.33
CA GLN A 242 -13.47 -4.98 29.32
C GLN A 242 -14.86 -4.97 28.68
N SER A 243 -14.91 -4.90 27.35
CA SER A 243 -16.16 -4.82 26.59
C SER A 243 -16.99 -6.11 26.76
N PRO A 244 -18.30 -6.02 27.05
CA PRO A 244 -19.18 -7.19 27.17
C PRO A 244 -19.69 -7.73 25.84
N LEU A 245 -19.30 -7.11 24.72
CA LEU A 245 -19.66 -7.58 23.38
C LEU A 245 -18.75 -8.76 23.00
N THR A 246 -19.33 -9.82 22.44
CA THR A 246 -18.59 -10.96 21.88
C THR A 246 -17.70 -10.47 20.76
N VAL A 247 -16.47 -10.10 21.10
CA VAL A 247 -15.40 -9.96 20.12
C VAL A 247 -15.00 -11.40 19.82
N ASN A 248 -15.11 -11.81 18.55
CA ASN A 248 -14.37 -12.97 18.07
C ASN A 248 -12.89 -12.60 18.17
N GLU A 249 -12.31 -12.75 19.35
CA GLU A 249 -10.88 -12.66 19.53
C GLU A 249 -10.31 -13.95 18.96
N GLN A 250 -9.83 -13.85 17.72
CA GLN A 250 -9.01 -14.89 17.13
C GLN A 250 -7.69 -14.91 17.89
N PHE A 251 -7.63 -15.71 18.95
CA PHE A 251 -6.35 -16.03 19.55
C PHE A 251 -5.67 -17.03 18.63
N LEU A 252 -4.48 -16.65 18.16
CA LEU A 252 -3.57 -17.56 17.48
C LEU A 252 -3.23 -18.67 18.48
N VAL A 253 -3.64 -19.90 18.18
CA VAL A 253 -3.22 -21.07 18.97
C VAL A 253 -1.80 -21.42 18.54
N SER A 254 -0.87 -21.03 19.37
CA SER A 254 0.56 -21.28 19.27
C SER A 254 0.88 -22.77 19.46
N ALA A 255 1.31 -23.45 18.40
CA ALA A 255 1.90 -24.78 18.49
C ALA A 255 3.43 -24.68 18.39
N GLU A 256 4.14 -25.13 19.43
CA GLU A 256 5.60 -25.14 19.47
C GLU A 256 6.14 -26.31 18.62
N LEU A 257 6.49 -26.03 17.37
CA LEU A 257 7.14 -26.96 16.46
C LEU A 257 8.65 -26.71 16.48
N GLN A 258 9.40 -27.58 17.17
CA GLN A 258 10.86 -27.59 17.14
C GLN A 258 11.34 -28.19 15.80
N LEU A 259 11.59 -27.35 14.80
CA LEU A 259 12.35 -27.73 13.60
C LEU A 259 13.79 -27.26 13.73
N ASN A 260 14.73 -28.18 13.51
CA ASN A 260 16.17 -27.93 13.58
C ASN A 260 16.61 -26.79 12.65
N SER A 261 17.60 -26.06 13.14
CA SER A 261 18.00 -24.71 12.77
C SER A 261 18.80 -24.59 11.48
N ASP A 262 18.12 -24.61 10.33
CA ASP A 262 18.65 -24.13 9.04
C ASP A 262 17.46 -23.69 8.15
N LEU A 263 17.63 -22.66 7.32
CA LEU A 263 16.67 -22.31 6.26
C LEU A 263 16.46 -23.49 5.28
N GLY A 264 17.38 -24.46 5.30
CA GLY A 264 17.25 -25.71 4.57
C GLY A 264 17.34 -25.45 3.06
N ALA A 265 16.33 -25.87 2.32
CA ALA A 265 16.21 -25.58 0.88
C ALA A 265 15.47 -24.26 0.59
N SER A 266 15.00 -23.56 1.62
CA SER A 266 14.13 -22.39 1.48
C SER A 266 14.94 -21.08 1.49
N ALA A 267 14.34 -20.03 0.92
CA ALA A 267 14.82 -18.66 1.04
C ALA A 267 13.79 -17.79 1.76
N ALA A 268 14.26 -16.65 2.26
CA ALA A 268 13.49 -15.73 3.08
C ALA A 268 13.64 -14.28 2.61
N ALA A 269 12.54 -13.55 2.68
CA ALA A 269 12.46 -12.10 2.54
C ALA A 269 11.81 -11.57 3.80
N VAL A 270 12.45 -10.63 4.48
CA VAL A 270 11.98 -10.08 5.76
C VAL A 270 12.14 -8.58 5.74
N GLN A 271 11.06 -7.87 6.03
CA GLN A 271 11.03 -6.43 6.12
C GLN A 271 10.69 -5.96 7.52
N VAL A 272 11.51 -5.04 8.05
CA VAL A 272 11.34 -4.45 9.37
C VAL A 272 11.63 -2.95 9.33
N GLN A 273 11.13 -2.24 10.34
CA GLN A 273 11.52 -0.86 10.55
C GLN A 273 12.75 -0.80 11.47
N SER A 274 13.82 -0.14 11.02
CA SER A 274 15.02 0.04 11.83
C SER A 274 14.85 1.16 12.84
N ALA A 275 15.25 0.90 14.08
CA ALA A 275 15.47 1.94 15.08
C ALA A 275 16.85 2.61 14.87
N VAL A 276 17.83 1.89 14.32
CA VAL A 276 19.18 2.39 14.03
C VAL A 276 19.20 3.40 12.89
N THR A 277 18.64 3.07 11.71
CA THR A 277 18.63 4.00 10.56
C THR A 277 17.40 4.91 10.54
N GLY A 278 16.36 4.57 11.29
CA GLY A 278 15.06 5.25 11.26
C GLY A 278 14.24 4.98 9.98
N GLY A 279 14.76 4.19 9.04
CA GLY A 279 14.07 3.77 7.81
C GLY A 279 13.81 2.26 7.77
N THR A 280 13.47 1.74 6.59
CA THR A 280 13.07 0.33 6.42
C THR A 280 14.24 -0.55 6.01
N LEU A 281 14.38 -1.71 6.67
CA LEU A 281 15.32 -2.77 6.31
C LEU A 281 14.56 -3.90 5.62
N THR A 282 15.06 -4.40 4.50
CA THR A 282 14.57 -5.65 3.90
C THR A 282 15.75 -6.58 3.70
N LEU A 283 15.71 -7.75 4.32
CA LEU A 283 16.69 -8.81 4.20
C LEU A 283 16.19 -9.89 3.23
N PHE A 284 17.00 -10.21 2.22
CA PHE A 284 16.86 -11.39 1.37
C PHE A 284 17.99 -12.37 1.67
N SER A 285 17.62 -13.58 2.06
CA SER A 285 18.57 -14.54 2.63
C SER A 285 18.22 -15.99 2.31
N ALA A 286 19.25 -16.86 2.33
CA ALA A 286 19.14 -18.30 2.16
C ALA A 286 20.29 -18.99 2.90
N ALA A 287 20.21 -20.32 3.05
CA ALA A 287 21.21 -21.12 3.78
C ALA A 287 22.64 -21.04 3.19
N THR A 288 22.77 -20.90 1.86
CA THR A 288 24.08 -20.78 1.21
C THR A 288 24.04 -19.73 0.09
N PRO A 289 25.20 -19.17 -0.32
CA PRO A 289 25.22 -18.19 -1.40
C PRO A 289 24.71 -18.73 -2.75
N GLN A 290 24.97 -20.01 -3.06
CA GLN A 290 24.47 -20.64 -4.28
C GLN A 290 22.94 -20.79 -4.25
N LYS A 291 22.40 -21.18 -3.09
CA LYS A 291 20.93 -21.25 -2.90
C LYS A 291 20.31 -19.86 -2.94
N LEU A 292 20.96 -18.84 -2.39
CA LEU A 292 20.50 -17.47 -2.46
C LEU A 292 20.39 -16.99 -3.91
N GLN A 293 21.39 -17.28 -4.74
CA GLN A 293 21.37 -16.96 -6.16
C GLN A 293 20.22 -17.67 -6.89
N ALA A 294 20.09 -18.99 -6.71
CA ALA A 294 19.02 -19.75 -7.34
C ALA A 294 17.63 -19.27 -6.89
N SER A 295 17.45 -19.08 -5.59
CA SER A 295 16.18 -18.64 -5.00
C SER A 295 15.81 -17.22 -5.43
N MET A 296 16.79 -16.34 -5.66
CA MET A 296 16.56 -15.00 -6.19
C MET A 296 16.13 -15.02 -7.66
N GLN A 297 16.65 -15.96 -8.46
CA GLN A 297 16.17 -16.17 -9.83
C GLN A 297 14.73 -16.68 -9.84
N THR A 298 14.38 -17.58 -8.92
CA THR A 298 12.99 -18.02 -8.74
C THR A 298 12.09 -16.88 -8.25
N LEU A 299 12.57 -16.06 -7.29
CA LEU A 299 11.82 -14.95 -6.72
C LEU A 299 11.36 -13.93 -7.77
N ILE A 300 12.17 -13.63 -8.78
CA ILE A 300 11.81 -12.63 -9.80
C ILE A 300 10.76 -13.12 -10.82
N SER A 301 10.39 -14.40 -10.77
CA SER A 301 9.28 -14.96 -11.53
C SER A 301 7.96 -14.26 -11.20
N PHE A 302 7.00 -14.29 -12.11
CA PHE A 302 5.75 -13.56 -11.94
C PHE A 302 4.97 -14.01 -10.69
N ASP A 303 4.87 -15.33 -10.48
CA ASP A 303 4.08 -15.91 -9.39
C ASP A 303 4.72 -15.66 -8.02
N THR A 304 6.02 -15.96 -7.86
CA THR A 304 6.70 -15.78 -6.57
C THR A 304 6.85 -14.30 -6.21
N TRP A 305 7.16 -13.43 -7.18
CA TRP A 305 7.24 -11.98 -6.94
C TRP A 305 5.87 -11.40 -6.58
N GLY A 306 4.81 -11.85 -7.24
CA GLY A 306 3.43 -11.43 -6.98
C GLY A 306 2.90 -11.90 -5.63
N ALA A 307 3.46 -12.99 -5.09
CA ALA A 307 3.10 -13.56 -3.79
C ALA A 307 3.74 -12.84 -2.60
N LEU A 308 4.74 -11.97 -2.80
CA LEU A 308 5.35 -11.16 -1.75
C LEU A 308 4.28 -10.34 -1.01
N ASN A 309 4.11 -10.62 0.28
CA ASN A 309 3.07 -10.02 1.10
C ASN A 309 3.49 -9.97 2.58
N GLY A 310 2.80 -9.14 3.36
CA GLY A 310 3.05 -8.98 4.79
C GLY A 310 4.44 -8.41 5.09
N ASN A 311 5.02 -8.75 6.23
CA ASN A 311 6.37 -8.28 6.59
C ASN A 311 7.45 -9.34 6.35
N GLY A 312 7.07 -10.56 6.00
CA GLY A 312 8.00 -11.66 5.81
C GLY A 312 7.39 -12.76 4.96
N MET A 313 8.21 -13.37 4.12
CA MET A 313 7.83 -14.48 3.27
C MET A 313 8.96 -15.48 3.17
N LEU A 314 8.61 -16.76 3.19
CA LEU A 314 9.47 -17.89 2.86
C LEU A 314 8.98 -18.55 1.59
N TRP A 315 9.90 -18.96 0.74
CA TRP A 315 9.58 -19.74 -0.46
C TRP A 315 10.55 -20.89 -0.65
N GLY A 316 10.05 -21.94 -1.29
CA GLY A 316 10.81 -23.12 -1.68
C GLY A 316 11.59 -22.93 -2.98
N GLU A 317 12.31 -23.98 -3.39
CA GLU A 317 13.05 -23.99 -4.67
C GLU A 317 12.13 -23.90 -5.90
N ASP A 318 10.89 -24.37 -5.76
CA ASP A 318 9.82 -24.29 -6.75
C ASP A 318 9.21 -22.89 -6.87
N GLY A 319 9.47 -22.00 -5.91
CA GLY A 319 8.95 -20.63 -5.88
C GLY A 319 7.58 -20.51 -5.22
N GLU A 320 7.05 -21.59 -4.65
CA GLU A 320 5.79 -21.54 -3.92
C GLU A 320 6.00 -20.92 -2.53
N PRO A 321 5.07 -20.07 -2.05
CA PRO A 321 5.12 -19.50 -0.72
C PRO A 321 4.89 -20.60 0.32
N LEU A 322 5.91 -20.85 1.16
CA LEU A 322 5.83 -21.81 2.27
C LEU A 322 5.21 -21.18 3.52
N ALA A 323 5.49 -19.90 3.77
CA ALA A 323 4.93 -19.16 4.88
C ALA A 323 4.94 -17.65 4.60
N ILE A 324 3.94 -16.95 5.13
CA ILE A 324 3.84 -15.49 5.09
C ILE A 324 3.54 -15.02 6.52
N SER A 325 4.23 -13.98 6.95
CA SER A 325 4.00 -13.32 8.24
C SER A 325 3.43 -11.92 8.04
N PHE A 326 2.64 -11.46 9.00
CA PHE A 326 2.12 -10.09 9.04
C PHE A 326 2.65 -9.35 10.26
N PRO A 327 2.89 -8.03 10.15
CA PRO A 327 3.41 -7.26 11.27
C PRO A 327 2.35 -7.11 12.37
N ALA A 328 2.74 -7.30 13.62
CA ALA A 328 1.87 -7.06 14.78
C ALA A 328 1.50 -5.58 14.93
N HIS A 329 2.40 -4.68 14.52
CA HIS A 329 2.20 -3.24 14.56
C HIS A 329 2.69 -2.63 13.25
N HIS A 330 1.91 -1.71 12.70
CA HIS A 330 2.32 -0.95 11.52
C HIS A 330 2.92 0.38 11.96
N GLN A 331 3.97 0.80 11.28
CA GLN A 331 4.54 2.13 11.42
C GLN A 331 4.32 2.91 10.12
N PHE A 332 3.91 4.16 10.28
CA PHE A 332 3.68 5.05 9.16
C PHE A 332 4.91 5.92 8.93
N ILE A 333 5.52 5.81 7.76
CA ILE A 333 6.70 6.61 7.38
C ILE A 333 6.26 7.74 6.46
N GLY A 334 6.56 8.99 6.82
CA GLY A 334 6.24 10.17 6.00
C GLY A 334 5.57 11.29 6.79
N GLU A 335 5.08 12.30 6.07
CA GLU A 335 4.38 13.43 6.68
C GLU A 335 2.90 13.10 6.86
N ILE A 336 2.53 12.60 8.04
CA ILE A 336 1.12 12.35 8.37
C ILE A 336 0.50 13.65 8.90
N PRO A 337 -0.57 14.18 8.29
CA PRO A 337 -1.33 15.31 8.84
C PRO A 337 -1.82 15.00 10.25
N SER A 338 -1.83 16.01 11.13
CA SER A 338 -2.24 15.83 12.54
C SER A 338 -3.69 15.33 12.68
N THR A 339 -4.59 15.77 11.80
CA THR A 339 -5.98 15.31 11.71
C THR A 339 -6.06 13.81 11.38
N THR A 340 -5.25 13.35 10.43
CA THR A 340 -5.17 11.94 10.02
C THR A 340 -4.59 11.07 11.13
N ARG A 341 -3.59 11.55 11.88
CA ARG A 341 -3.03 10.84 13.04
C ARG A 341 -4.10 10.56 14.10
N VAL A 342 -4.92 11.54 14.44
CA VAL A 342 -6.01 11.36 15.42
C VAL A 342 -7.04 10.37 14.89
N SER A 343 -7.41 10.47 13.61
CA SER A 343 -8.36 9.53 12.99
C SER A 343 -7.84 8.09 13.00
N LEU A 344 -6.57 7.88 12.64
CA LEU A 344 -5.91 6.57 12.66
C LEU A 344 -5.86 6.00 14.08
N MET A 345 -5.41 6.80 15.05
CA MET A 345 -5.32 6.38 16.46
C MET A 345 -6.69 5.97 17.03
N LEU A 346 -7.76 6.68 16.64
CA LEU A 346 -9.12 6.34 17.02
C LEU A 346 -9.60 5.06 16.33
N THR A 347 -9.26 4.87 15.05
CA THR A 347 -9.68 3.70 14.25
C THR A 347 -8.99 2.41 14.72
N GLU A 348 -7.70 2.48 15.06
CA GLU A 348 -6.94 1.33 15.59
C GLU A 348 -7.36 0.93 17.02
N ARG A 349 -8.06 1.81 17.75
CA ARG A 349 -8.46 1.60 19.15
C ARG A 349 -9.98 1.76 19.32
N PRO A 350 -10.81 0.82 18.83
CA PRO A 350 -12.27 0.96 18.85
C PRO A 350 -12.86 1.12 20.26
N VAL A 351 -12.25 0.51 21.27
CA VAL A 351 -12.68 0.65 22.68
C VAL A 351 -12.52 2.07 23.19
N LEU A 352 -11.47 2.78 22.76
CA LEU A 352 -11.22 4.17 23.14
C LEU A 352 -12.27 5.09 22.51
N LEU A 353 -12.64 4.84 21.26
CA LEU A 353 -13.75 5.53 20.58
C LEU A 353 -15.07 5.35 21.34
N ILE A 354 -15.39 4.11 21.72
CA ILE A 354 -16.61 3.81 22.51
C ILE A 354 -16.57 4.54 23.85
N GLY A 355 -15.42 4.54 24.53
CA GLY A 355 -15.23 5.26 25.79
C GLY A 355 -15.46 6.78 25.66
N ILE A 356 -14.91 7.41 24.62
CA ILE A 356 -15.14 8.83 24.33
C ILE A 356 -16.63 9.09 24.03
N ALA A 357 -17.27 8.24 23.21
CA ALA A 357 -18.68 8.38 22.88
C ALA A 357 -19.58 8.28 24.12
N LEU A 358 -19.35 7.28 24.98
CA LEU A 358 -20.05 7.13 26.25
C LEU A 358 -19.80 8.30 27.20
N GLY A 359 -18.56 8.82 27.24
CA GLY A 359 -18.21 10.02 28.01
C GLY A 359 -18.99 11.25 27.56
N ILE A 360 -19.13 11.46 26.25
CA ILE A 360 -19.93 12.56 25.68
C ILE A 360 -21.42 12.38 26.01
N ILE A 361 -21.95 11.16 25.91
CA ILE A 361 -23.35 10.87 26.28
C ILE A 361 -23.61 11.12 27.77
N LEU A 362 -22.68 10.71 28.64
CA LEU A 362 -22.78 10.96 30.08
C LEU A 362 -22.73 12.46 30.37
N LEU A 363 -21.78 13.18 29.77
CA LEU A 363 -21.61 14.61 29.98
C LEU A 363 -22.84 15.40 29.53
N THR A 364 -23.37 15.11 28.34
CA THR A 364 -24.61 15.73 27.86
C THR A 364 -25.78 15.41 28.77
N SER A 365 -25.94 14.16 29.21
CA SER A 365 -26.99 13.75 30.16
C SER A 365 -26.90 14.49 31.50
N VAL A 366 -25.70 14.62 32.07
CA VAL A 366 -25.47 15.34 33.33
C VAL A 366 -25.76 16.83 33.17
N VAL A 367 -25.31 17.45 32.08
CA VAL A 367 -25.60 18.86 31.79
C VAL A 367 -27.10 19.09 31.63
N THR A 368 -27.80 18.26 30.86
CA THR A 368 -29.25 18.34 30.70
C THR A 368 -29.96 18.15 32.04
N TRP A 369 -29.54 17.19 32.86
CA TRP A 369 -30.10 16.97 34.20
C TRP A 369 -29.87 18.19 35.12
N LEU A 370 -28.66 18.76 35.13
CA LEU A 370 -28.36 19.96 35.92
C LEU A 370 -29.20 21.16 35.48
N VAL A 371 -29.39 21.36 34.17
CA VAL A 371 -30.23 22.43 33.62
C VAL A 371 -31.69 22.22 33.99
N LEU A 372 -32.24 21.00 33.81
CA LEU A 372 -33.61 20.66 34.19
C LEU A 372 -33.84 20.82 35.70
N ARG A 373 -32.88 20.37 36.53
CA ARG A 373 -32.96 20.49 37.99
C ARG A 373 -32.91 21.95 38.45
N ARG A 374 -32.09 22.79 37.81
CA ARG A 374 -32.09 24.24 38.07
C ARG A 374 -33.42 24.89 37.70
N ARG A 375 -34.03 24.51 36.57
CA ARG A 375 -35.33 25.02 36.13
C ARG A 375 -36.48 24.57 37.02
N ALA A 376 -36.50 23.30 37.42
CA ALA A 376 -37.50 22.76 38.35
C ALA A 376 -37.45 23.41 39.74
N ARG A 377 -36.26 23.82 40.22
CA ARG A 377 -36.14 24.59 41.46
C ARG A 377 -36.69 26.01 41.34
N ARG A 378 -36.58 26.64 40.16
CA ARG A 378 -37.17 27.97 39.91
C ARG A 378 -38.70 27.91 39.85
N MET A 379 -39.28 26.88 39.23
CA MET A 379 -40.75 26.71 39.14
C MET A 379 -41.44 26.26 40.44
N LYS A 380 -40.68 25.91 41.50
CA LYS A 380 -41.24 25.62 42.84
C LYS A 380 -41.22 26.84 43.78
N LEU A 381 -40.72 27.98 43.30
CA LEU A 381 -40.62 29.23 44.05
C LEU A 381 -41.63 30.29 43.55
N ASP A 382 -42.43 29.93 42.54
CA ASP A 382 -43.72 30.55 42.20
C ASP A 382 -44.83 29.60 42.69
#